data_AF-A0A1W9LSY7-F1
#
_entry.id   AF-A0A1W9LSY7-F1
#
_cell.length_a   1.000
_cell.length_b   1.000
_cell.length_c   1.000
_cell.angle_alpha   90.00
_cell.angle_beta   90.00
_cell.angle_gamma   90.00
#
_symmetry.space_group_name_H-M   'P 1'
#
loop_
_entity.id
_entity.type
_entity.pdbx_description
1 polymer ?
#
loop_
_entity_poly.entity_id
_entity_poly.type
_entity_poly.pdbx_seq_one_letter_code
_entity_poly.pdbx_strand_id
1 'polypeptide(L)'
;NSKSGFVPQPNLLNIYSPSVRRLIAEKKIDVSKISGTGPGGRVTKGDVLFYLEKSPKVQKPSPPGDLPLKSVSTQEEITRKAMTPIRKRIAARLLESKQNTAMLTTFTTKLT
;
A
#
# COMPACT_ATOMS: atom_id res chain seq x y z
N ASN A 1 3.35 34.85 13.02
CA ASN A 1 1.87 34.76 13.10
C ASN A 1 1.32 34.72 11.69
N SER A 2 1.29 33.56 11.03
CA SER A 2 0.76 33.43 9.66
C SER A 2 -0.04 32.14 9.53
N LYS A 3 -1.36 32.34 9.50
CA LYS A 3 -2.39 31.32 9.33
C LYS A 3 -2.08 30.51 8.07
N SER A 4 -1.74 29.23 8.21
CA SER A 4 -1.79 28.25 7.13
C SER A 4 -3.25 27.97 6.79
N GLY A 5 -3.91 28.97 6.19
CA GLY A 5 -5.26 28.86 5.69
C GLY A 5 -5.26 28.06 4.40
N PHE A 6 -5.99 26.96 4.40
CA PHE A 6 -6.39 26.20 3.22
C PHE A 6 -7.03 27.17 2.22
N VAL A 7 -6.31 27.50 1.13
CA VAL A 7 -6.86 28.28 0.01
C VAL A 7 -7.19 27.26 -1.09
N PRO A 8 -8.46 26.84 -1.23
CA PRO A 8 -8.86 26.04 -2.38
C PRO A 8 -8.80 26.95 -3.61
N GLN A 9 -7.71 26.87 -4.38
CA GLN A 9 -7.56 27.67 -5.59
C GLN A 9 -8.64 27.24 -6.61
N PRO A 10 -9.57 28.14 -6.98
CA PRO A 10 -10.81 27.78 -7.67
C PRO A 10 -10.63 27.44 -9.16
N ASN A 11 -9.43 27.65 -9.73
CA ASN A 11 -9.25 27.66 -11.19
C ASN A 11 -8.53 26.42 -11.75
N LEU A 12 -8.11 25.47 -10.90
CA LEU A 12 -7.43 24.23 -11.32
C LEU A 12 -8.38 23.02 -11.41
N LEU A 13 -9.68 23.24 -11.17
CA LEU A 13 -10.68 22.18 -11.08
C LEU A 13 -10.69 21.32 -12.36
N ASN A 14 -10.40 21.87 -13.54
CA ASN A 14 -10.45 21.11 -14.79
C ASN A 14 -9.15 20.40 -15.20
N ILE A 15 -8.05 20.56 -14.43
CA ILE A 15 -6.73 20.00 -14.78
C ILE A 15 -6.48 18.67 -14.06
N TYR A 16 -7.14 18.44 -12.93
CA TYR A 16 -6.98 17.24 -12.11
C TYR A 16 -8.08 16.21 -12.36
N SER A 17 -7.70 14.93 -12.34
CA SER A 17 -8.67 13.83 -12.42
C SER A 17 -9.68 13.89 -11.25
N PRO A 18 -10.97 13.54 -11.46
CA PRO A 18 -12.01 13.61 -10.42
C PRO A 18 -11.64 12.88 -9.14
N SER A 19 -10.93 11.75 -9.28
CA SER A 19 -10.44 10.93 -8.15
C SER A 19 -9.44 11.69 -7.27
N VAL A 20 -8.54 12.47 -7.88
CA VAL A 20 -7.54 13.27 -7.16
C VAL A 20 -8.23 14.42 -6.40
N ARG A 21 -9.22 15.08 -7.02
CA ARG A 21 -10.02 16.13 -6.38
C ARG A 21 -10.71 15.62 -5.12
N ARG A 22 -11.34 14.44 -5.19
CA ARG A 22 -12.01 13.82 -4.05
C ARG A 22 -11.04 13.52 -2.90
N LEU A 23 -9.87 12.96 -3.21
CA LEU A 23 -8.86 12.64 -2.19
C LEU A 23 -8.26 13.88 -1.51
N ILE A 24 -8.01 14.94 -2.29
CA ILE A 24 -7.53 16.22 -1.76
C ILE A 24 -8.56 16.84 -0.81
N ALA A 25 -9.85 16.80 -1.18
CA ALA A 25 -10.93 17.31 -0.35
C ALA A 25 -11.11 16.49 0.95
N GLU A 26 -11.08 15.16 0.86
CA GLU A 26 -11.22 14.26 2.02
C GLU A 26 -10.06 14.38 2.99
N LYS A 27 -8.83 14.59 2.49
CA LYS A 27 -7.61 14.64 3.30
C LYS A 27 -7.10 16.04 3.60
N LYS A 28 -7.80 17.09 3.12
CA LYS A 28 -7.46 18.52 3.30
C LYS A 28 -5.99 18.81 2.95
N ILE A 29 -5.52 18.27 1.82
CA ILE A 29 -4.13 18.41 1.39
C ILE A 29 -3.99 19.66 0.52
N ASP A 30 -2.91 20.43 0.72
CA ASP A 30 -2.59 21.55 -0.17
C ASP A 30 -1.92 21.04 -1.45
N VAL A 31 -2.51 21.33 -2.60
CA VAL A 31 -2.05 20.83 -3.91
C VAL A 31 -0.70 21.43 -4.32
N SER A 32 -0.37 22.62 -3.82
CA SER A 32 0.91 23.30 -4.09
C SER A 32 2.13 22.59 -3.51
N LYS A 33 1.93 21.68 -2.55
CA LYS A 33 3.00 20.93 -1.88
C LYS A 33 3.26 19.55 -2.50
N ILE A 34 2.44 19.15 -3.47
CA ILE A 34 2.52 17.85 -4.12
C ILE A 34 3.25 18.02 -5.46
N SER A 35 4.36 17.32 -5.63
CA SER A 35 5.04 17.24 -6.91
C SER A 35 4.25 16.30 -7.83
N GLY A 36 3.72 16.84 -8.94
CA GLY A 36 2.99 16.06 -9.94
C GLY A 36 3.94 15.36 -10.90
N THR A 37 3.89 14.03 -10.96
CA THR A 37 4.76 13.24 -11.85
C THR A 37 4.08 12.86 -13.18
N GLY A 38 2.83 13.28 -13.39
CA GLY A 38 2.06 12.96 -14.59
C GLY A 38 2.44 13.78 -15.83
N PRO A 39 1.96 13.37 -17.02
CA PRO A 39 2.23 14.07 -18.27
C PRO A 39 1.69 15.51 -18.24
N GLY A 40 2.55 16.48 -18.51
CA GLY A 40 2.25 17.90 -18.40
C GLY A 40 2.23 18.45 -16.96
N GLY A 41 2.93 17.80 -16.02
CA GLY A 41 3.03 18.24 -14.62
C GLY A 41 1.76 18.00 -13.80
N ARG A 42 0.91 17.07 -14.23
CA ARG A 42 -0.35 16.76 -13.55
C ARG A 42 -0.10 15.93 -12.29
N VAL A 43 -0.86 16.23 -11.24
CA VAL A 43 -0.85 15.44 -10.00
C VAL A 43 -1.71 14.19 -10.18
N THR A 44 -1.12 13.02 -9.95
CA THR A 44 -1.80 11.73 -10.03
C THR A 44 -2.25 11.24 -8.66
N LYS A 45 -3.11 10.21 -8.63
CA LYS A 45 -3.52 9.55 -7.37
C LYS A 45 -2.31 9.01 -6.60
N GLY A 46 -1.30 8.51 -7.32
CA GLY A 46 -0.06 8.01 -6.74
C GLY A 46 0.68 9.11 -5.97
N ASP A 47 0.81 10.29 -6.57
CA ASP A 47 1.53 11.42 -5.94
C ASP A 47 0.88 11.87 -4.63
N VAL A 48 -0.46 11.88 -4.57
CA VAL A 48 -1.21 12.21 -3.34
C VAL A 48 -1.00 11.16 -2.26
N LEU A 49 -0.97 9.87 -2.62
CA LEU A 49 -0.72 8.78 -1.68
C LEU A 49 0.73 8.80 -1.18
N PHE A 50 1.70 9.02 -2.06
CA PHE A 50 3.10 9.17 -1.68
C PHE A 50 3.31 10.36 -0.75
N TYR A 51 2.62 11.49 -0.97
CA TYR A 51 2.67 12.62 -0.04
C TYR A 51 2.12 12.26 1.35
N LEU A 52 1.04 11.47 1.42
CA LEU A 52 0.48 10.99 2.68
C LEU A 52 1.39 10.00 3.40
N GLU A 53 2.07 9.11 2.67
CA GLU A 53 3.03 8.15 3.24
C GLU A 53 4.33 8.83 3.67
N LYS A 54 4.77 9.85 2.93
CA LYS A 54 6.03 10.57 3.18
C LYS A 54 5.87 11.69 4.20
N SER A 55 4.65 12.14 4.51
CA SER A 55 4.43 13.08 5.60
C SER A 55 4.91 12.43 6.90
N PRO A 56 5.99 12.94 7.53
CA PRO A 56 6.44 12.40 8.79
C PRO A 56 5.34 12.68 9.80
N LYS A 57 4.72 11.61 10.29
CA LYS A 57 3.98 11.63 11.55
C LYS A 57 4.95 12.23 12.55
N VAL A 58 4.73 13.48 12.95
CA VAL A 58 5.57 14.21 13.90
C VAL A 58 5.70 13.32 15.14
N GLN A 59 6.86 12.66 15.27
CA GLN A 59 7.23 11.91 16.44
C GLN A 59 7.39 12.93 17.56
N LYS A 60 6.49 12.85 18.54
CA LYS A 60 6.65 13.50 19.82
C LYS A 60 7.75 12.72 20.56
N PRO A 61 8.86 13.34 21.00
CA PRO A 61 9.90 12.61 21.75
C PRO A 61 9.35 12.25 23.13
N SER A 62 9.29 10.95 23.42
CA SER A 62 9.13 10.41 24.79
C SER A 62 10.51 9.98 25.31
N PRO A 63 10.80 10.16 26.62
CA PRO A 63 12.12 9.91 27.21
C PRO A 63 12.53 8.43 27.20
N PRO A 64 13.84 8.12 27.34
CA PRO A 64 14.36 6.77 27.22
C PRO A 64 13.99 5.96 28.47
N GLY A 65 13.06 5.02 28.30
CA GLY A 65 12.69 4.03 29.30
C GLY A 65 12.90 2.64 28.73
N ASP A 66 13.88 1.95 29.30
CA ASP A 66 14.10 0.50 29.35
C ASP A 66 13.84 -0.31 28.08
N LEU A 67 14.94 -0.66 27.41
CA LEU A 67 14.98 -1.77 26.48
C LEU A 67 14.97 -3.07 27.29
N PRO A 68 13.92 -3.91 27.24
CA PRO A 68 14.10 -5.30 27.60
C PRO A 68 15.03 -5.94 26.56
N LEU A 69 16.15 -6.48 27.03
CA LEU A 69 17.02 -7.36 26.25
C LEU A 69 16.17 -8.51 25.69
N LYS A 70 15.74 -8.38 24.42
CA LYS A 70 15.08 -9.44 23.68
C LYS A 70 16.15 -10.49 23.41
N SER A 71 16.09 -11.58 24.17
CA SER A 71 16.92 -12.76 24.00
C SER A 71 16.91 -13.19 22.54
N VAL A 72 18.12 -13.30 21.96
CA VAL A 72 18.34 -13.83 20.63
C VAL A 72 18.08 -15.34 20.70
N SER A 73 16.81 -15.73 20.61
CA SER A 73 16.47 -17.07 20.13
C SER A 73 16.71 -17.05 18.63
N THR A 74 17.67 -17.85 18.16
CA THR A 74 17.91 -18.17 16.74
C THR A 74 16.74 -19.00 16.20
N GLN A 75 15.55 -18.42 16.24
CA GLN A 75 14.36 -18.88 15.55
C GLN A 75 14.10 -17.76 14.56
N GLU A 76 14.36 -18.04 13.28
CA GLU A 76 13.97 -17.15 12.18
C GLU A 76 12.55 -16.65 12.47
N GLU A 77 12.36 -15.33 12.51
CA GLU A 77 11.11 -14.73 12.96
C GLU A 77 9.99 -15.05 11.95
N ILE A 78 9.36 -16.23 12.13
CA ILE A 78 8.27 -16.71 11.28
C ILE A 78 7.08 -15.78 11.48
N THR A 79 6.97 -14.79 10.59
CA THR A 79 5.88 -13.83 10.61
C THR A 79 4.67 -14.43 9.90
N ARG A 80 3.63 -14.77 10.67
CA ARG A 80 2.37 -15.29 10.12
C ARG A 80 1.50 -14.13 9.62
N LYS A 81 1.18 -14.14 8.32
CA LYS A 81 0.26 -13.17 7.70
C LYS A 81 -1.07 -13.82 7.35
N ALA A 82 -2.18 -13.19 7.74
CA ALA A 82 -3.52 -13.65 7.38
C ALA A 82 -3.73 -13.62 5.85
N MET A 83 -4.38 -14.65 5.31
CA MET A 83 -4.71 -14.72 3.88
C MET A 83 -5.81 -13.72 3.51
N THR A 84 -5.65 -13.07 2.35
CA THR A 84 -6.70 -12.24 1.73
C THR A 84 -7.89 -13.09 1.29
N PRO A 85 -9.10 -12.54 1.17
CA PRO A 85 -10.31 -13.32 0.83
C PRO A 85 -10.24 -14.01 -0.53
N ILE A 86 -9.63 -13.36 -1.54
CA ILE A 86 -9.40 -13.97 -2.86
C ILE A 86 -8.45 -15.17 -2.73
N ARG A 87 -7.35 -15.02 -2.00
CA ARG A 87 -6.37 -16.10 -1.81
C ARG A 87 -6.97 -17.30 -1.06
N LYS A 88 -7.84 -17.06 -0.08
CA LYS A 88 -8.58 -18.13 0.62
C LYS A 88 -9.48 -18.92 -0.34
N ARG A 89 -10.26 -18.24 -1.18
CA ARG A 89 -11.15 -18.89 -2.17
C ARG A 89 -10.38 -19.71 -3.20
N ILE A 90 -9.27 -19.17 -3.72
CA ILE A 90 -8.40 -19.89 -4.65
C ILE A 90 -7.86 -21.15 -3.98
N ALA A 91 -7.33 -21.04 -2.76
CA ALA A 91 -6.80 -22.18 -2.02
C ALA A 91 -7.86 -23.27 -1.78
N ALA A 92 -9.09 -22.88 -1.40
CA ALA A 92 -10.19 -23.83 -1.20
C ALA A 92 -10.51 -24.61 -2.49
N ARG A 93 -10.64 -23.91 -3.64
CA ARG A 93 -10.90 -24.57 -4.93
C ARG A 93 -9.75 -25.46 -5.40
N LEU A 94 -8.51 -25.04 -5.17
CA LEU A 94 -7.33 -25.85 -5.50
C LEU A 94 -7.28 -27.13 -4.65
N LEU A 95 -7.65 -27.03 -3.36
CA LEU A 95 -7.73 -28.18 -2.47
C LEU A 95 -8.82 -29.15 -2.91
N GLU A 96 -10.01 -28.65 -3.21
CA GLU A 96 -11.14 -29.44 -3.72
C GLU A 96 -10.79 -30.17 -5.01
N SER A 97 -10.16 -29.49 -5.98
CA SER A 97 -9.73 -30.11 -7.24
C SER A 97 -8.71 -31.23 -7.02
N LYS A 98 -7.75 -31.04 -6.10
CA LYS A 98 -6.78 -32.08 -5.71
C LYS A 98 -7.43 -33.30 -5.07
N GLN A 99 -8.48 -33.09 -4.27
CA GLN A 99 -9.18 -34.18 -3.59
C GLN A 99 -10.09 -34.96 -4.55
N ASN A 100 -10.74 -34.26 -5.48
CA ASN A 100 -11.72 -34.86 -6.37
C ASN A 100 -11.12 -35.49 -7.64
N THR A 101 -9.95 -35.01 -8.09
CA THR A 101 -9.36 -35.43 -9.37
C THR A 101 -8.09 -36.27 -9.15
N ALA A 102 -8.01 -37.44 -9.79
CA ALA A 102 -6.75 -38.19 -9.88
C ALA A 102 -5.82 -37.49 -10.88
N MET A 103 -4.79 -36.81 -10.39
CA MET A 103 -3.80 -36.13 -11.25
C MET A 103 -2.84 -37.18 -11.82
N LEU A 104 -2.92 -37.44 -13.13
CA LEU A 104 -2.02 -38.33 -13.86
C LEU A 104 -1.06 -37.49 -14.72
N THR A 105 0.22 -37.55 -14.39
CA THR A 105 1.29 -36.94 -15.20
C THR A 105 2.12 -38.05 -15.85
N THR A 106 1.97 -38.26 -17.16
CA THR A 106 2.77 -39.23 -17.92
C THR A 106 4.15 -38.65 -18.23
N PHE A 107 5.21 -39.26 -17.72
CA PHE A 107 6.58 -39.00 -18.19
C PHE A 107 6.97 -40.08 -19.19
N THR A 108 7.00 -39.73 -20.48
CA THR A 108 7.48 -40.63 -21.53
C THR A 108 9.01 -40.55 -21.60
N THR A 109 9.70 -41.57 -21.13
CA THR A 109 11.14 -41.72 -21.38
C THR A 109 11.33 -42.37 -22.74
N LYS A 110 11.90 -41.63 -23.70
CA LYS A 110 12.27 -42.16 -25.03
C LYS A 110 13.58 -42.95 -24.85
N LEU A 111 13.51 -44.28 -24.98
CA LEU A 111 14.67 -45.16 -24.98
C LEU A 111 15.32 -45.08 -26.36
N THR A 112 16.54 -44.54 -26.42
CA THR A 112 17.45 -44.59 -27.58
C THR A 112 18.48 -45.67 -27.36
#